data_AF-A0A7X7MSN6-F1
#
_entry.id   AF-A0A7X7MSN6-F1
#
_cell.length_a   1.000
_cell.length_b   1.000
_cell.length_c   1.000
_cell.angle_alpha   90.00
_cell.angle_beta   90.00
_cell.angle_gamma   90.00
#
_symmetry.space_group_name_H-M   'P 1'
#
loop_
_entity.id
_entity.type
_entity.pdbx_description
1 polymer ?
#
loop_
_entity_poly.entity_id
_entity_poly.type
_entity_poly.pdbx_seq_one_letter_code
_entity_poly.pdbx_strand_id
1 'polypeptide(L)'
;GTIEWLQFSLLGASVLLFALGALCLPAHRRLAALLGCVAAFAATREMDRVLGRLLPVVSWKIGGLFLVAAGWLLLRHGRVLLPQIAAFLRTPAFVMLWAGFVIAVPLAQLVGHAPFFRLFMDEVHVRDIKRVFEESGEFMGYLILLFGTLESLLQFATVGEQRRVNNE
;
A
#
# COMPACT_ATOMS: atom_id res chain seq x y z
N GLY A 1 -14.79 -6.89 -10.86
CA GLY A 1 -14.73 -6.40 -12.25
C GLY A 1 -13.29 -6.39 -12.74
N THR A 2 -13.03 -6.06 -14.00
CA THR A 2 -11.66 -6.04 -14.56
C THR A 2 -10.75 -5.03 -13.83
N ILE A 3 -11.30 -3.91 -13.36
CA ILE A 3 -10.55 -2.87 -12.62
C ILE A 3 -10.07 -3.38 -11.25
N GLU A 4 -10.91 -4.07 -10.49
CA GLU A 4 -10.56 -4.70 -9.20
C GLU A 4 -9.34 -5.64 -9.34
N TRP A 5 -9.25 -6.40 -10.44
CA TRP A 5 -8.10 -7.26 -10.72
C TRP A 5 -6.82 -6.50 -11.04
N LEU A 6 -6.94 -5.36 -11.74
CA LEU A 6 -5.79 -4.48 -12.01
C LEU A 6 -5.27 -3.83 -10.73
N GLN A 7 -6.17 -3.29 -9.90
CA GLN A 7 -5.84 -2.71 -8.59
C GLN A 7 -5.14 -3.76 -7.70
N PHE A 8 -5.69 -4.98 -7.64
CA PHE A 8 -5.07 -6.10 -6.93
C PHE A 8 -3.69 -6.45 -7.48
N SER A 9 -3.53 -6.46 -8.80
CA SER A 9 -2.24 -6.75 -9.45
C SER A 9 -1.18 -5.69 -9.13
N LEU A 10 -1.56 -4.40 -9.08
CA LEU A 10 -0.67 -3.30 -8.68
C LEU A 10 -0.20 -3.44 -7.22
N LEU A 11 -1.13 -3.75 -6.32
CA LEU A 11 -0.83 -4.01 -4.92
C LEU A 11 0.04 -5.27 -4.75
N GLY A 12 -0.30 -6.34 -5.45
CA GLY A 12 0.47 -7.59 -5.47
C GLY A 12 1.90 -7.38 -5.99
N ALA A 13 2.08 -6.58 -7.04
CA ALA A 13 3.39 -6.17 -7.53
C ALA A 13 4.15 -5.38 -6.47
N SER A 14 3.51 -4.44 -5.76
CA SER A 14 4.13 -3.66 -4.68
C SER A 14 4.59 -4.56 -3.53
N VAL A 15 3.77 -5.56 -3.14
CA VAL A 15 4.13 -6.57 -2.12
C VAL A 15 5.33 -7.39 -2.58
N LEU A 16 5.32 -7.89 -3.82
CA LEU A 16 6.41 -8.67 -4.39
C LEU A 16 7.71 -7.85 -4.42
N LEU A 17 7.63 -6.60 -4.85
CA LEU A 17 8.77 -5.68 -4.91
C LEU A 17 9.38 -5.46 -3.52
N PHE A 18 8.57 -5.19 -2.50
CA PHE A 18 9.08 -5.06 -1.13
C PHE A 18 9.63 -6.37 -0.58
N ALA A 19 9.02 -7.53 -0.90
CA ALA A 19 9.52 -8.83 -0.51
C ALA A 19 10.89 -9.14 -1.17
N LEU A 20 11.02 -8.89 -2.47
CA LEU A 20 12.28 -9.01 -3.20
C LEU A 20 13.33 -8.04 -2.67
N GLY A 21 12.96 -6.78 -2.41
CA GLY A 21 13.82 -5.80 -1.76
C GLY A 21 14.31 -6.27 -0.39
N ALA A 22 13.45 -6.92 0.39
CA ALA A 22 13.84 -7.48 1.69
C ALA A 22 14.87 -8.63 1.56
N LEU A 23 14.82 -9.40 0.47
CA LEU A 23 15.78 -10.47 0.19
C LEU A 23 17.10 -9.95 -0.39
N CYS A 24 17.04 -8.98 -1.31
CA CYS A 24 18.19 -8.47 -2.03
C CYS A 24 18.98 -7.38 -1.27
N LEU A 25 18.33 -6.64 -0.36
CA LEU A 25 18.93 -5.50 0.36
C LEU A 25 19.05 -5.81 1.87
N PRO A 26 20.10 -6.52 2.31
CA PRO A 26 20.24 -6.96 3.71
C PRO A 26 20.32 -5.79 4.71
N ALA A 27 20.79 -4.62 4.28
CA ALA A 27 20.89 -3.42 5.12
C ALA A 27 19.51 -2.85 5.53
N HIS A 28 18.52 -2.93 4.64
CA HIS A 28 17.16 -2.40 4.84
C HIS A 28 16.09 -3.48 4.87
N ARG A 29 16.49 -4.76 4.95
CA ARG A 29 15.60 -5.93 4.93
C ARG A 29 14.40 -5.82 5.85
N ARG A 30 14.60 -5.32 7.07
CA ARG A 30 13.53 -5.21 8.08
C ARG A 30 12.53 -4.12 7.73
N LEU A 31 12.99 -2.98 7.22
CA LEU A 31 12.14 -1.89 6.77
C LEU A 31 11.35 -2.30 5.51
N ALA A 32 12.00 -2.93 4.54
CA ALA A 32 11.34 -3.46 3.34
C ALA A 32 10.29 -4.52 3.71
N ALA A 33 10.58 -5.42 4.66
CA ALA A 33 9.60 -6.39 5.15
C ALA A 33 8.41 -5.71 5.84
N LEU A 34 8.64 -4.67 6.66
CA LEU A 34 7.57 -3.89 7.29
C LEU A 34 6.65 -3.26 6.24
N LEU A 35 7.23 -2.57 5.25
CA LEU A 35 6.49 -1.93 4.16
C LEU A 35 5.75 -2.97 3.32
N GLY A 36 6.35 -4.13 3.08
CA GLY A 36 5.71 -5.27 2.42
C GLY A 36 4.50 -5.80 3.18
N CYS A 37 4.57 -5.89 4.52
CA CYS A 37 3.41 -6.27 5.35
C CYS A 37 2.28 -5.24 5.26
N VAL A 38 2.60 -3.94 5.23
CA VAL A 38 1.60 -2.87 5.07
C VAL A 38 0.96 -2.91 3.67
N ALA A 39 1.76 -3.09 2.62
CA ALA A 39 1.25 -3.26 1.26
C ALA A 39 0.39 -4.54 1.13
N ALA A 40 0.76 -5.62 1.82
CA ALA A 40 0.00 -6.86 1.84
C ALA A 40 -1.34 -6.68 2.56
N PHE A 41 -1.36 -5.92 3.66
CA PHE A 41 -2.61 -5.51 4.30
C PHE A 41 -3.51 -4.74 3.32
N ALA A 42 -2.96 -3.74 2.60
CA ALA A 42 -3.73 -3.01 1.59
C ALA A 42 -4.26 -3.93 0.46
N ALA A 43 -3.46 -4.90 0.01
CA ALA A 43 -3.88 -5.92 -0.96
C ALA A 43 -5.04 -6.78 -0.44
N THR A 44 -4.98 -7.22 0.82
CA THR A 44 -6.07 -7.98 1.45
C THR A 44 -7.34 -7.16 1.61
N ARG A 45 -7.22 -5.84 1.86
CA ARG A 45 -8.36 -4.92 1.96
C ARG A 45 -9.08 -4.78 0.62
N GLU A 46 -8.32 -4.64 -0.47
CA GLU A 46 -8.92 -4.57 -1.82
C GLU A 46 -9.62 -5.89 -2.17
N MET A 47 -8.97 -7.00 -1.82
CA MET A 47 -9.54 -8.30 -2.05
C MET A 47 -10.70 -8.63 -1.11
N ASP A 48 -10.97 -7.87 -0.05
CA ASP A 48 -11.99 -8.18 0.97
C ASP A 48 -13.40 -8.34 0.37
N ARG A 49 -13.74 -7.58 -0.69
CA ARG A 49 -14.99 -7.76 -1.44
C ARG A 49 -15.10 -9.11 -2.15
N VAL A 50 -13.98 -9.69 -2.57
CA VAL A 50 -13.89 -11.00 -3.25
C VAL A 50 -13.72 -12.12 -2.22
N LEU A 51 -12.81 -11.92 -1.27
CA LEU A 51 -12.51 -12.82 -0.16
C LEU A 51 -13.76 -13.03 0.68
N GLY A 52 -14.53 -12.00 0.98
CA GLY A 52 -15.78 -12.10 1.75
C GLY A 52 -16.85 -12.95 1.06
N ARG A 53 -16.81 -13.09 -0.28
CA ARG A 53 -17.69 -14.04 -0.99
C ARG A 53 -17.20 -15.49 -0.91
N LEU A 54 -15.89 -15.70 -0.87
CA LEU A 54 -15.29 -17.04 -0.87
C LEU A 54 -15.14 -17.62 0.55
N LEU A 55 -14.79 -16.78 1.53
CA LEU A 55 -14.47 -17.15 2.91
C LEU A 55 -15.02 -16.12 3.92
N PRO A 56 -16.35 -15.96 4.01
CA PRO A 56 -17.00 -14.89 4.79
C PRO A 56 -16.58 -14.81 6.27
N VAL A 57 -16.10 -15.92 6.84
CA VAL A 57 -15.70 -16.00 8.27
C VAL A 57 -14.22 -15.63 8.50
N VAL A 58 -13.37 -15.75 7.47
CA VAL A 58 -11.90 -15.72 7.63
C VAL A 58 -11.25 -14.51 6.95
N SER A 59 -11.93 -13.88 5.98
CA SER A 59 -11.37 -12.77 5.17
C SER A 59 -10.74 -11.65 5.99
N TRP A 60 -11.47 -11.15 6.99
CA TRP A 60 -10.99 -10.07 7.86
C TRP A 60 -9.80 -10.47 8.74
N LYS A 61 -9.64 -11.77 9.05
CA LYS A 61 -8.52 -12.28 9.86
C LYS A 61 -7.20 -12.28 9.10
N ILE A 62 -7.26 -12.46 7.78
CA ILE A 62 -6.08 -12.49 6.90
C ILE A 62 -5.40 -11.11 6.88
N GLY A 63 -6.19 -10.04 6.71
CA GLY A 63 -5.66 -8.67 6.81
C GLY A 63 -5.08 -8.37 8.20
N GLY A 64 -5.81 -8.76 9.26
CA GLY A 64 -5.34 -8.61 10.64
C GLY A 64 -3.99 -9.30 10.91
N LEU A 65 -3.76 -10.47 10.30
CA LEU A 65 -2.49 -11.21 10.45
C LEU A 65 -1.28 -10.41 9.94
N PHE A 66 -1.40 -9.72 8.80
CA PHE A 66 -0.32 -8.89 8.27
C PHE A 66 0.01 -7.71 9.17
N LEU A 67 -1.00 -7.08 9.78
CA LEU A 67 -0.80 -6.01 10.77
C LEU A 67 -0.15 -6.54 12.05
N VAL A 68 -0.58 -7.70 12.55
CA VAL A 68 0.05 -8.34 13.71
C VAL A 68 1.50 -8.69 13.41
N ALA A 69 1.80 -9.20 12.21
CA ALA A 69 3.16 -9.49 11.78
C ALA A 69 4.03 -8.22 11.71
N ALA A 70 3.51 -7.12 11.18
CA ALA A 70 4.19 -5.83 11.15
C ALA A 70 4.45 -5.30 12.57
N GLY A 71 3.45 -5.37 13.46
CA GLY A 71 3.57 -4.99 14.86
C GLY A 71 4.58 -5.85 15.61
N TRP A 72 4.58 -7.17 15.39
CA TRP A 72 5.57 -8.08 15.96
C TRP A 72 6.99 -7.74 15.50
N LEU A 73 7.17 -7.44 14.21
CA LEU A 73 8.47 -7.03 13.66
C LEU A 73 8.96 -5.74 14.31
N LEU A 74 8.06 -4.77 14.51
CA LEU A 74 8.35 -3.51 15.18
C LEU A 74 8.69 -3.70 16.66
N LEU A 75 7.99 -4.57 17.38
CA LEU A 75 8.29 -4.88 18.78
C LEU A 75 9.65 -5.57 18.93
N ARG A 76 9.95 -6.55 18.06
CA ARG A 76 11.18 -7.34 18.13
C ARG A 76 12.42 -6.56 17.71
N HIS A 77 12.29 -5.67 16.72
CA HIS A 77 13.41 -4.96 16.11
C HIS A 77 13.31 -3.43 16.19
N GLY A 78 12.45 -2.91 17.07
CA GLY A 78 12.14 -1.48 17.19
C GLY A 78 13.37 -0.60 17.33
N ARG A 79 14.39 -1.00 18.11
CA ARG A 79 15.63 -0.22 18.29
C ARG A 79 16.37 0.05 16.98
N VAL A 80 16.26 -0.84 15.99
CA VAL A 80 16.89 -0.69 14.67
C VAL A 80 15.90 -0.13 13.64
N LEU A 81 14.62 -0.49 13.75
CA LEU A 81 13.57 -0.04 12.84
C LEU A 81 13.19 1.43 13.04
N LEU A 82 13.03 1.90 14.28
CA LEU A 82 12.65 3.28 14.59
C LEU A 82 13.51 4.34 13.90
N PRO A 83 14.87 4.28 13.97
CA PRO A 83 15.69 5.26 13.25
C PRO A 83 15.61 5.11 11.73
N GLN A 84 15.46 3.89 11.21
CA GLN A 84 15.29 3.66 9.76
C GLN A 84 13.95 4.20 9.26
N ILE A 85 12.88 4.02 10.02
CA ILE A 85 11.55 4.57 9.74
C ILE A 85 11.64 6.10 9.79
N ALA A 86 12.23 6.69 10.83
CA ALA A 86 12.37 8.14 10.94
C ALA A 86 13.17 8.75 9.78
N ALA A 87 14.23 8.06 9.32
CA ALA A 87 14.97 8.46 8.13
C ALA A 87 14.11 8.34 6.86
N PHE A 88 13.38 7.24 6.71
CA PHE A 88 12.49 6.99 5.58
C PHE A 88 11.33 7.98 5.49
N LEU A 89 10.74 8.39 6.62
CA LEU A 89 9.67 9.40 6.66
C LEU A 89 10.08 10.75 6.06
N ARG A 90 11.39 11.04 6.01
CA ARG A 90 11.94 12.28 5.44
C ARG A 90 12.25 12.17 3.95
N THR A 91 11.95 11.04 3.32
CA THR A 91 12.28 10.80 1.92
C THR A 91 11.10 11.09 0.99
N PRO A 92 11.37 11.51 -0.26
CA PRO A 92 10.30 11.70 -1.26
C PRO A 92 9.53 10.41 -1.52
N ALA A 93 10.19 9.25 -1.44
CA ALA A 93 9.55 7.95 -1.60
C ALA A 93 8.41 7.72 -0.61
N PHE A 94 8.59 8.12 0.67
CA PHE A 94 7.53 8.04 1.66
C PHE A 94 6.36 8.99 1.33
N VAL A 95 6.64 10.21 0.87
CA VAL A 95 5.60 11.16 0.46
C VAL A 95 4.76 10.56 -0.65
N MET A 96 5.37 9.88 -1.62
CA MET A 96 4.67 9.22 -2.72
C MET A 96 3.80 8.06 -2.22
N LEU A 97 4.33 7.19 -1.34
CA LEU A 97 3.55 6.11 -0.73
C LEU A 97 2.36 6.65 0.08
N TRP A 98 2.58 7.70 0.86
CA TRP A 98 1.55 8.32 1.67
C TRP A 98 0.48 8.99 0.81
N ALA A 99 0.88 9.71 -0.24
CA ALA A 99 -0.03 10.31 -1.21
C ALA A 99 -0.89 9.23 -1.89
N GLY A 100 -0.28 8.13 -2.36
CA GLY A 100 -1.00 7.01 -2.97
C GLY A 100 -2.03 6.40 -2.01
N PHE A 101 -1.64 6.20 -0.75
CA PHE A 101 -2.54 5.72 0.31
C PHE A 101 -3.71 6.67 0.58
N VAL A 102 -3.43 7.97 0.74
CA VAL A 102 -4.46 8.99 1.00
C VAL A 102 -5.42 9.13 -0.19
N ILE A 103 -4.91 9.03 -1.42
CA ILE A 103 -5.76 9.07 -2.61
C ILE A 103 -6.63 7.82 -2.69
N ALA A 104 -6.05 6.63 -2.51
CA ALA A 104 -6.77 5.37 -2.67
C ALA A 104 -7.79 5.09 -1.55
N VAL A 105 -7.50 5.49 -0.31
CA VAL A 105 -8.34 5.10 0.84
C VAL A 105 -9.34 6.21 1.21
N PRO A 106 -8.95 7.31 1.86
CA PRO A 106 -9.93 8.31 2.28
C PRO A 106 -10.47 9.15 1.11
N LEU A 107 -9.65 9.54 0.12
CA LEU A 107 -10.10 10.46 -0.92
C LEU A 107 -11.03 9.79 -1.93
N ALA A 108 -10.67 8.61 -2.43
CA ALA A 108 -11.53 7.85 -3.35
C ALA A 108 -12.90 7.54 -2.73
N GLN A 109 -12.93 7.19 -1.44
CA GLN A 109 -14.17 6.98 -0.69
C GLN A 109 -14.97 8.27 -0.53
N LEU A 110 -14.31 9.38 -0.19
CA LEU A 110 -14.96 10.69 -0.06
C LEU A 110 -15.60 11.15 -1.38
N VAL A 111 -14.88 11.00 -2.50
CA VAL A 111 -15.40 11.34 -3.82
C VAL A 111 -16.50 10.35 -4.24
N GLY A 112 -16.39 9.07 -3.89
CA GLY A 112 -17.40 8.04 -4.14
C GLY A 112 -18.66 8.11 -3.25
N HIS A 113 -18.76 9.07 -2.33
CA HIS A 113 -19.90 9.16 -1.41
C HIS A 113 -21.20 9.58 -2.12
N ALA A 114 -22.21 8.72 -2.05
CA ALA A 114 -23.51 8.93 -2.71
C ALA A 114 -24.21 10.26 -2.40
N PRO A 115 -24.19 10.82 -1.17
CA PRO A 115 -24.83 12.10 -0.88
C PRO A 115 -24.25 13.28 -1.66
N PHE A 116 -22.96 13.22 -2.03
CA PHE A 116 -22.31 14.27 -2.82
C PHE A 116 -22.94 14.38 -4.21
N PHE A 117 -23.15 13.25 -4.88
CA PHE A 117 -23.72 13.22 -6.24
C PHE A 117 -25.25 13.41 -6.29
N ARG A 118 -25.97 13.07 -5.21
CA ARG A 118 -27.41 13.33 -5.09
C ARG A 118 -27.77 14.82 -5.11
N LEU A 119 -26.81 15.71 -4.86
CA LEU A 119 -26.98 17.16 -4.98
C LEU A 119 -26.99 17.64 -6.43
N PHE A 120 -26.51 16.82 -7.38
CA PHE A 120 -26.30 17.21 -8.78
C PHE A 120 -27.05 16.33 -9.80
N MET A 121 -27.53 15.12 -9.42
CA MET A 121 -28.15 14.17 -10.36
C MET A 121 -29.23 13.27 -9.73
N ASP A 122 -30.14 12.77 -10.58
CA ASP A 122 -31.21 11.81 -10.25
C ASP A 122 -30.68 10.43 -9.81
N GLU A 123 -31.39 9.78 -8.90
CA GLU A 123 -30.95 8.55 -8.20
C GLU A 123 -30.54 7.38 -9.11
N VAL A 124 -31.11 7.31 -10.33
CA VAL A 124 -30.88 6.22 -11.28
C VAL A 124 -29.42 6.17 -11.75
N HIS A 125 -28.76 7.32 -11.96
CA HIS A 125 -27.39 7.39 -12.48
C HIS A 125 -26.33 7.55 -11.39
N VAL A 126 -26.73 7.96 -10.18
CA VAL A 126 -25.82 8.21 -9.05
C VAL A 126 -25.02 6.96 -8.68
N ARG A 127 -25.60 5.75 -8.81
CA ARG A 127 -24.92 4.51 -8.41
C ARG A 127 -23.74 4.15 -9.31
N ASP A 128 -23.87 4.37 -10.61
CA ASP A 128 -22.84 3.96 -11.56
C ASP A 128 -21.74 5.02 -11.63
N ILE A 129 -22.10 6.31 -11.60
CA ILE A 129 -21.12 7.41 -11.58
C ILE A 129 -20.26 7.37 -10.32
N LYS A 130 -20.86 7.23 -9.12
CA LYS A 130 -20.07 7.15 -7.89
C LYS A 130 -19.07 6.00 -7.92
N ARG A 131 -19.46 4.87 -8.52
CA ARG A 131 -18.64 3.66 -8.60
C ARG A 131 -17.46 3.88 -9.53
N VAL A 132 -17.69 4.53 -10.68
CA VAL A 132 -16.61 4.91 -11.60
C VAL A 132 -15.61 5.84 -10.92
N PHE A 133 -16.07 6.85 -10.19
CA PHE A 133 -15.19 7.76 -9.46
C PHE A 133 -14.43 7.08 -8.31
N GLU A 134 -15.11 6.24 -7.52
CA GLU A 134 -14.48 5.44 -6.45
C GLU A 134 -13.40 4.52 -7.03
N GLU A 135 -13.74 3.69 -8.03
CA GLU A 135 -12.81 2.74 -8.64
C GLU A 135 -11.63 3.44 -9.36
N SER A 136 -11.88 4.57 -10.02
CA SER A 136 -10.81 5.35 -10.68
C SER A 136 -9.86 6.00 -9.68
N GLY A 137 -10.41 6.53 -8.58
CA GLY A 137 -9.61 7.13 -7.50
C GLY A 137 -8.75 6.11 -6.78
N GLU A 138 -9.32 4.94 -6.47
CA GLU A 138 -8.60 3.79 -5.93
C GLU A 138 -7.46 3.36 -6.87
N PHE A 139 -7.75 3.22 -8.17
CA PHE A 139 -6.75 2.85 -9.17
C PHE A 139 -5.61 3.85 -9.27
N MET A 140 -5.91 5.15 -9.32
CA MET A 140 -4.92 6.23 -9.34
C MET A 140 -4.01 6.19 -8.11
N GLY A 141 -4.60 6.02 -6.92
CA GLY A 141 -3.84 5.95 -5.68
C GLY A 141 -2.91 4.73 -5.64
N TYR A 142 -3.35 3.58 -6.14
CA TYR A 142 -2.51 2.38 -6.21
C TYR A 142 -1.38 2.47 -7.25
N LEU A 143 -1.58 3.19 -8.37
CA LEU A 143 -0.48 3.49 -9.29
C LEU A 143 0.60 4.34 -8.62
N ILE A 144 0.20 5.40 -7.93
CA ILE A 144 1.10 6.27 -7.17
C ILE A 144 1.84 5.46 -6.09
N LEU A 145 1.15 4.54 -5.41
CA LEU A 145 1.74 3.65 -4.42
C LEU A 145 2.80 2.71 -5.04
N LEU A 146 2.55 2.17 -6.23
CA LEU A 146 3.54 1.36 -6.95
C LEU A 146 4.79 2.18 -7.29
N PHE A 147 4.63 3.42 -7.78
CA PHE A 147 5.77 4.30 -8.03
C PHE A 147 6.53 4.63 -6.75
N GLY A 148 5.83 4.91 -5.65
CA GLY A 148 6.46 5.11 -4.33
C GLY A 148 7.20 3.88 -3.84
N THR A 149 6.73 2.67 -4.17
CA THR A 149 7.40 1.40 -3.87
C THR A 149 8.72 1.28 -4.64
N LEU A 150 8.70 1.59 -5.94
CA LEU A 150 9.92 1.60 -6.78
C LEU A 150 10.94 2.63 -6.28
N GLU A 151 10.51 3.86 -6.00
CA GLU A 151 11.38 4.89 -5.44
C GLU A 151 11.99 4.46 -4.10
N SER A 152 11.20 3.82 -3.23
CA SER A 152 11.68 3.33 -1.94
C SER A 152 12.80 2.31 -2.12
N LEU A 153 12.64 1.37 -3.06
CA LEU A 153 13.65 0.36 -3.35
C LEU A 153 14.92 0.96 -3.96
N LEU A 154 14.78 1.90 -4.90
CA LEU A 154 15.91 2.62 -5.49
C LEU A 154 16.68 3.37 -4.41
N GLN A 155 15.98 4.02 -3.48
CA GLN A 155 16.60 4.73 -2.38
C GLN A 155 17.32 3.79 -1.40
N PHE A 156 16.76 2.61 -1.13
CA PHE A 156 17.45 1.61 -0.30
C PHE A 156 18.69 1.04 -1.00
N ALA A 157 18.67 0.92 -2.33
CA ALA A 157 19.81 0.48 -3.12
C ALA A 157 20.95 1.52 -3.13
N THR A 158 20.64 2.80 -3.36
CA THR A 158 21.65 3.87 -3.39
C THR A 158 22.34 4.08 -2.04
N VAL A 159 21.56 4.05 -0.94
CA VAL A 159 22.12 4.11 0.43
C VAL A 159 23.00 2.89 0.72
N GLY A 160 22.64 1.72 0.17
CA GLY A 160 23.43 0.50 0.26
C GLY A 160 24.79 0.61 -0.45
N GLU A 161 24.83 1.19 -1.66
CA GLU A 161 26.06 1.42 -2.41
C GLU A 161 26.99 2.43 -1.72
N GLN A 162 26.47 3.58 -1.27
CA GLN A 162 27.28 4.59 -0.58
C GLN A 162 27.98 4.04 0.66
N ARG A 163 27.31 3.13 1.39
CA ARG A 163 27.89 2.49 2.58
C ARG A 163 28.97 1.45 2.24
N ARG A 164 28.92 0.85 1.05
CA ARG A 164 30.00 -0.04 0.57
C ARG A 164 31.22 0.78 0.17
N VAL A 165 31.04 1.84 -0.62
CA VAL A 165 32.13 2.72 -1.08
C VAL A 165 32.86 3.40 0.08
N ASN A 166 32.16 3.80 1.14
CA ASN A 166 32.79 4.44 2.30
C ASN A 166 33.51 3.46 3.26
N ASN A 167 33.39 2.15 3.04
CA ASN A 167 34.03 1.11 3.84
C ASN A 167 35.22 0.45 3.10
N GLU A 168 35.47 0.82 1.85
CA GLU A 168 36.66 0.48 1.07
C GLU A 168 37.70 1.61 1.17
#